data_AF-A0AAP7M7T0-F1
#
_entry.id   AF-A0AAP7M7T0-F1
#
_cell.length_a   1.000
_cell.length_b   1.000
_cell.length_c   1.000
_cell.angle_alpha   90.00
_cell.angle_beta   90.00
_cell.angle_gamma   90.00
#
_symmetry.space_group_name_H-M   'P 1'
#
loop_
_entity.id
_entity.type
_entity.pdbx_description
1 polymer ?
#
loop_
_entity_poly.entity_id
_entity_poly.type
_entity_poly.pdbx_seq_one_letter_code
_entity_poly.pdbx_strand_id
1 'polypeptide(L)'
;MKHTRPLSPAMESLFQRIEHALNSAEGMAILIGEQYGPEPKPPAPMGYNAKEIANAMVMLSQHGRSLLQKLRAEAERVTYH
;
A
#
# COMPACT_ATOMS: atom_id res chain seq x y z
N MET A 1 7.63 -31.42 -10.26
CA MET A 1 7.61 -30.19 -9.45
C MET A 1 8.29 -29.10 -10.27
N LYS A 2 7.57 -28.06 -10.69
CA LYS A 2 8.19 -26.92 -11.40
C LYS A 2 8.99 -26.15 -10.35
N HIS A 3 10.32 -26.11 -10.51
CA HIS A 3 11.20 -25.33 -9.64
C HIS A 3 10.95 -23.85 -9.89
N THR A 4 10.16 -23.19 -9.02
CA THR A 4 10.05 -21.73 -9.03
C THR A 4 11.41 -21.20 -8.67
N ARG A 5 12.14 -20.68 -9.66
CA ARG A 5 13.36 -19.95 -9.36
C ARG A 5 12.95 -18.76 -8.50
N PRO A 6 13.56 -18.58 -7.33
CA PRO A 6 13.32 -17.38 -6.54
C PRO A 6 13.64 -16.15 -7.37
N LEU A 7 12.99 -15.03 -7.06
CA LEU A 7 13.27 -13.78 -7.76
C LEU A 7 14.74 -13.39 -7.52
N SER A 8 15.26 -12.46 -8.31
CA SER A 8 16.57 -11.90 -7.99
C SER A 8 16.47 -11.14 -6.65
N PRO A 9 17.54 -11.12 -5.83
CA PRO A 9 17.55 -10.38 -4.57
C PRO A 9 17.19 -8.89 -4.73
N ALA A 10 17.58 -8.30 -5.87
CA ALA A 10 17.23 -6.91 -6.21
C ALA A 10 15.72 -6.71 -6.43
N MET A 11 15.06 -7.67 -7.08
CA MET A 11 13.61 -7.64 -7.32
C MET A 11 12.83 -7.88 -6.03
N GLU A 12 13.26 -8.83 -5.20
CA GLU A 12 12.68 -9.04 -3.87
C GLU A 12 12.81 -7.80 -2.99
N SER A 13 13.98 -7.16 -2.97
CA SER A 13 14.19 -5.90 -2.26
C SER A 13 13.30 -4.77 -2.78
N LEU A 14 13.05 -4.70 -4.10
CA LEU A 14 12.12 -3.74 -4.67
C LEU A 14 10.68 -4.00 -4.19
N PHE A 15 10.19 -5.24 -4.31
CA PHE A 15 8.84 -5.58 -3.88
C PHE A 15 8.63 -5.34 -2.39
N GLN A 16 9.59 -5.70 -1.53
CA GLN A 16 9.51 -5.43 -0.10
C GLN A 16 9.43 -3.93 0.22
N ARG A 17 10.19 -3.08 -0.48
CA ARG A 17 10.13 -1.62 -0.29
C ARG A 17 8.78 -1.04 -0.70
N ILE A 18 8.21 -1.51 -1.81
CA ILE A 18 6.88 -1.08 -2.27
C ILE A 18 5.80 -1.53 -1.26
N GLU A 19 5.85 -2.79 -0.83
CA GLU A 19 4.92 -3.33 0.18
C GLU A 19 4.99 -2.55 1.49
N HIS A 20 6.20 -2.26 1.97
CA HIS A 20 6.42 -1.46 3.18
C HIS A 20 5.85 -0.04 3.05
N ALA A 21 6.04 0.60 1.89
CA ALA A 21 5.52 1.94 1.64
C ALA A 21 3.97 1.96 1.66
N LEU A 22 3.33 0.97 1.03
CA LEU A 22 1.86 0.85 1.00
C LEU A 22 1.30 0.58 2.40
N ASN A 23 1.93 -0.31 3.18
CA ASN A 23 1.52 -0.60 4.55
C ASN A 23 1.68 0.61 5.47
N SER A 24 2.80 1.33 5.35
CA SER A 24 3.05 2.55 6.12
C SER A 24 2.03 3.65 5.78
N ALA A 25 1.71 3.84 4.50
CA ALA A 25 0.71 4.81 4.06
C ALA A 25 -0.70 4.47 4.58
N GLU A 26 -1.08 3.19 4.60
CA GLU A 26 -2.38 2.76 5.14
C GLU A 26 -2.44 2.97 6.66
N GLY A 27 -1.38 2.59 7.39
CA GLY A 27 -1.31 2.81 8.84
C GLY A 27 -1.45 4.29 9.22
N MET A 28 -0.75 5.17 8.50
CA MET A 28 -0.87 6.62 8.69
C MET A 28 -2.28 7.13 8.37
N ALA A 29 -2.90 6.61 7.31
CA ALA A 29 -4.26 6.98 6.94
C ALA A 29 -5.30 6.56 7.99
N ILE A 30 -5.16 5.37 8.58
CA ILE A 30 -6.00 4.92 9.68
C ILE A 30 -5.87 5.85 10.88
N LEU A 31 -4.64 6.20 11.28
CA LEU A 31 -4.39 7.13 12.40
C LEU A 31 -5.00 8.51 12.14
N ILE A 32 -4.93 9.01 10.90
CA ILE A 32 -5.61 10.25 10.51
C ILE A 32 -7.12 10.08 10.65
N GLY A 33 -7.70 9.00 10.10
CA GLY A 33 -9.13 8.73 10.21
C GLY A 33 -9.63 8.69 11.66
N GLU A 34 -8.89 8.05 12.56
CA GLU A 34 -9.17 8.00 14.00
C GLU A 34 -9.07 9.40 14.64
N GLN A 35 -8.02 10.16 14.31
CA GLN A 35 -7.82 11.53 14.76
C GLN A 35 -8.88 12.50 14.25
N TYR A 36 -9.69 12.17 13.23
CA TYR A 36 -10.82 12.98 12.74
C TYR A 36 -12.22 12.34 12.99
N GLY A 37 -12.32 11.37 13.92
CA GLY A 37 -13.59 10.78 14.40
C GLY A 37 -14.62 11.77 15.01
N PRO A 38 -15.83 11.28 15.38
CA PRO A 38 -17.13 12.01 15.35
C PRO A 38 -17.35 13.14 16.37
N GLU A 39 -16.32 13.58 17.08
CA GLU A 39 -16.43 14.74 17.97
C GLU A 39 -16.18 16.06 17.22
N PRO A 40 -16.74 17.19 17.69
CA PRO A 40 -16.56 18.48 17.04
C PRO A 40 -15.09 18.87 17.15
N LYS A 41 -14.33 18.55 16.10
CA LYS A 41 -12.92 18.88 16.00
C LYS A 41 -12.75 20.31 15.49
N PRO A 42 -11.67 21.00 15.91
CA PRO A 42 -11.40 22.38 15.50
C PRO A 42 -11.46 22.48 13.97
N PRO A 43 -11.86 23.64 13.42
CA PRO A 43 -12.00 23.82 11.98
C PRO A 43 -10.75 23.29 11.28
N ALA A 44 -10.93 22.39 10.32
CA ALA A 44 -9.84 21.81 9.56
C ALA A 44 -8.90 22.96 9.12
N PRO A 45 -7.60 22.93 9.49
CA PRO A 45 -6.69 24.06 9.25
C PRO A 45 -6.51 24.42 7.77
N MET A 46 -6.96 23.52 6.87
CA MET A 46 -6.82 23.65 5.43
C MET A 46 -8.12 23.20 4.76
N GLY A 47 -8.46 23.80 3.62
CA GLY A 47 -9.70 23.56 2.86
C GLY A 47 -9.87 22.16 2.25
N TYR A 48 -9.25 21.14 2.83
CA TYR A 48 -9.39 19.74 2.44
C TYR A 48 -9.94 18.90 3.59
N ASN A 49 -10.76 17.91 3.25
CA ASN A 49 -11.32 16.97 4.22
C ASN A 49 -10.29 15.87 4.53
N ALA A 50 -9.63 15.95 5.68
CA ALA A 50 -8.61 14.99 6.09
C ALA A 50 -9.12 13.53 6.13
N LYS A 51 -10.42 13.33 6.41
CA LYS A 51 -11.07 12.00 6.38
C LYS A 51 -11.17 11.45 4.97
N GLU A 52 -11.49 12.28 3.99
CA GLU A 52 -11.55 11.87 2.58
C GLU A 52 -10.15 11.52 2.06
N ILE A 53 -9.13 12.31 2.42
CA ILE A 53 -7.74 12.03 2.08
C ILE A 53 -7.31 10.69 2.70
N ALA A 54 -7.59 10.47 3.99
CA ALA A 54 -7.29 9.21 4.67
C ALA A 54 -7.96 8.01 3.97
N ASN A 55 -9.25 8.12 3.65
CA ASN A 55 -9.95 7.06 2.93
C ASN A 55 -9.33 6.77 1.56
N ALA A 56 -8.98 7.82 0.80
CA ALA A 56 -8.32 7.66 -0.50
C ALA A 56 -6.96 6.97 -0.36
N MET A 57 -6.17 7.31 0.66
CA MET A 57 -4.89 6.66 0.95
C MET A 57 -5.06 5.17 1.28
N VAL A 58 -6.05 4.80 2.09
CA VAL A 58 -6.36 3.39 2.40
C VAL A 58 -6.70 2.63 1.12
N MET A 59 -7.60 3.17 0.29
CA MET A 59 -8.00 2.54 -0.97
C MET A 59 -6.80 2.35 -1.93
N LEU A 60 -5.94 3.37 -2.03
CA LEU A 60 -4.74 3.32 -2.87
C LEU A 60 -3.75 2.25 -2.36
N SER A 61 -3.51 2.19 -1.05
CA SER A 61 -2.63 1.18 -0.46
C SER A 61 -3.13 -0.24 -0.69
N GLN A 62 -4.44 -0.47 -0.49
CA GLN A 62 -5.06 -1.78 -0.70
C GLN A 62 -4.99 -2.21 -2.17
N HIS A 63 -5.34 -1.30 -3.09
CA HIS A 63 -5.26 -1.58 -4.51
C HIS A 63 -3.81 -1.84 -4.96
N GLY A 64 -2.87 -1.02 -4.49
CA GLY A 64 -1.45 -1.16 -4.77
C GLY A 64 -0.89 -2.51 -4.34
N ARG A 65 -1.31 -3.04 -3.17
CA ARG A 65 -0.91 -4.39 -2.73
C ARG A 65 -1.45 -5.49 -3.64
N SER A 66 -2.71 -5.37 -4.08
CA SER A 66 -3.28 -6.33 -5.03
C SER A 66 -2.50 -6.35 -6.35
N LEU A 67 -2.13 -5.19 -6.86
CA LEU A 67 -1.30 -5.08 -8.06
C LEU A 67 0.12 -5.64 -7.84
N LEU A 68 0.73 -5.35 -6.69
CA LEU A 68 2.07 -5.86 -6.35
C LEU A 68 2.10 -7.40 -6.28
N GLN A 69 1.06 -8.02 -5.72
CA GLN A 69 0.92 -9.48 -5.69
C GLN A 69 0.81 -10.08 -7.10
N LYS A 70 0.02 -9.44 -7.99
CA LYS A 70 -0.08 -9.87 -9.40
C LYS A 70 1.26 -9.73 -10.13
N LEU A 71 1.96 -8.61 -9.91
CA LEU A 71 3.27 -8.37 -10.50
C LEU A 71 4.29 -9.41 -10.02
N ARG A 72 4.26 -9.77 -8.74
CA ARG A 72 5.12 -10.82 -8.18
C ARG A 72 4.87 -12.18 -8.83
N ALA A 73 3.61 -12.57 -8.96
CA ALA A 73 3.24 -13.82 -9.62
C ALA A 73 3.67 -13.85 -11.10
N GLU A 74 3.54 -12.73 -11.82
CA GLU A 74 4.02 -12.64 -13.21
C GLU A 74 5.55 -12.69 -13.29
N ALA A 75 6.25 -11.98 -12.40
CA ALA A 75 7.71 -11.98 -12.35
C ALA A 75 8.25 -13.39 -12.09
N GLU A 76 7.63 -14.13 -11.17
CA GLU A 76 7.95 -15.55 -10.89
C GLU A 76 7.65 -16.46 -12.08
N ARG A 77 6.65 -16.12 -12.92
CA ARG A 77 6.31 -16.88 -14.14
C ARG A 77 7.32 -16.64 -15.26
N VAL A 78 7.75 -15.40 -15.48
CA VAL A 78 8.65 -15.02 -16.58
C VAL A 78 10.07 -15.56 -16.37
N THR A 79 10.54 -15.71 -15.12
CA THR A 79 11.84 -16.32 -14.80
C THR A 79 11.95 -17.83 -15.10
N TYR A 80 10.89 -18.46 -15.61
CA TYR A 80 10.90 -19.85 -16.08
C TYR A 80 11.23 -20.04 -17.57
N HIS A 81 11.34 -18.96 -18.35
CA HIS A 81 11.74 -18.98 -19.76
C HIS A 81 13.20 -18.57 -19.93
#